data_AF-A0A9P6UDH6-F1
#
_entry.id   AF-A0A9P6UDH6-F1
#
_cell.length_a   1.000
_cell.length_b   1.000
_cell.length_c   1.000
_cell.angle_alpha   90.00
_cell.angle_beta   90.00
_cell.angle_gamma   90.00
#
_symmetry.space_group_name_H-M   'P 1'
#
loop_
_entity.id
_entity.type
_entity.pdbx_description
1 polymer ?
#
loop_
_entity_poly.entity_id
_entity_poly.type
_entity_poly.pdbx_seq_one_letter_code
_entity_poly.pdbx_strand_id
1 'polypeptide(L)'
;MKPTLTDEELNWLAEMDQNPTKKAHIRWLAIRIVEEFIQDPNKDSVKIAEVVALAPVLDREPYRKLPISFIREFINALILDADLLQGIVQVVQPASPEFLESDDPVKIFSVLRIRLGGTHQPSLGHSFHLTLAVSRLLDIMVEHRYFNTSQTRCYLETR
;
A
#
# COMPACT_ATOMS: atom_id res chain seq x y z
N MET A 1 -11.12 -8.12 -12.92
CA MET A 1 -12.33 -8.79 -12.38
C MET A 1 -12.56 -8.21 -10.99
N LYS A 2 -13.70 -7.55 -10.76
CA LYS A 2 -14.11 -7.25 -9.38
C LYS A 2 -14.43 -8.60 -8.71
N PRO A 3 -13.93 -8.88 -7.50
CA PRO A 3 -14.30 -10.10 -6.79
C PRO A 3 -15.82 -10.09 -6.61
N THR A 4 -16.48 -11.14 -7.09
CA THR A 4 -17.91 -11.35 -6.87
C THR A 4 -18.05 -11.91 -5.47
N LEU A 5 -18.56 -11.08 -4.55
CA LEU A 5 -18.80 -11.48 -3.17
C LEU A 5 -19.80 -12.64 -3.14
N THR A 6 -19.56 -13.62 -2.27
CA THR A 6 -20.48 -14.73 -2.06
C THR A 6 -21.71 -14.26 -1.28
N ASP A 7 -22.80 -15.02 -1.36
CA ASP A 7 -24.02 -14.71 -0.60
C ASP A 7 -23.76 -14.69 0.92
N GLU A 8 -22.81 -15.50 1.39
CA GLU A 8 -22.37 -15.51 2.79
C GLU A 8 -21.64 -14.20 3.18
N GLU A 9 -20.74 -13.71 2.32
CA GLU A 9 -20.02 -12.44 2.54
C GLU A 9 -20.97 -11.24 2.53
N LEU A 10 -21.97 -11.25 1.64
CA LEU A 10 -23.01 -10.23 1.60
C LEU A 10 -23.87 -10.22 2.86
N ASN A 11 -24.22 -11.40 3.36
CA ASN A 11 -25.00 -11.52 4.59
C ASN A 11 -24.18 -11.09 5.82
N TRP A 12 -22.88 -11.43 5.85
CA TRP A 12 -21.97 -10.97 6.89
C TRP A 12 -21.80 -9.44 6.89
N LEU A 13 -21.67 -8.82 5.71
CA LEU A 13 -21.63 -7.36 5.60
C LEU A 13 -22.92 -6.71 6.12
N ALA A 14 -24.08 -7.29 5.81
CA ALA A 14 -25.37 -6.81 6.31
C ALA A 14 -25.48 -6.91 7.84
N GLU A 15 -24.99 -8.00 8.44
CA GLU A 15 -24.92 -8.15 9.90
C GLU A 15 -23.96 -7.15 10.56
N MET A 16 -22.82 -6.88 9.91
CA MET A 16 -21.84 -5.89 10.40
C MET A 16 -22.36 -4.46 10.33
N ASP A 17 -23.18 -4.13 9.32
CA ASP A 17 -23.81 -2.82 9.22
C ASP A 17 -24.90 -2.61 10.29
N GLN A 18 -25.53 -3.69 10.74
CA GLN A 18 -26.47 -3.67 11.87
C GLN A 18 -25.79 -3.62 13.24
N ASN A 19 -24.49 -3.90 13.32
CA ASN A 19 -23.73 -3.89 14.58
C ASN A 19 -22.48 -2.98 14.51
N PRO A 20 -22.65 -1.65 14.67
CA PRO A 20 -21.55 -0.70 14.57
C PRO A 20 -20.44 -0.96 15.59
N THR A 21 -20.77 -1.50 16.77
CA THR A 21 -19.79 -1.84 17.81
C THR A 21 -18.87 -2.98 17.38
N LYS A 22 -19.42 -4.06 16.80
CA LYS A 22 -18.61 -5.17 16.27
C LYS A 22 -17.73 -4.70 15.11
N LYS A 23 -18.28 -3.89 14.21
CA LYS A 23 -17.53 -3.29 13.10
C LYS A 23 -16.38 -2.41 13.58
N ALA A 24 -16.62 -1.57 14.60
CA ALA A 24 -15.58 -0.77 15.23
C ALA A 24 -14.51 -1.62 15.91
N HIS A 25 -14.91 -2.71 16.58
CA HIS A 25 -13.98 -3.62 17.23
C HIS A 25 -13.07 -4.35 16.22
N ILE A 26 -13.60 -4.82 15.09
CA ILE A 26 -12.83 -5.44 14.01
C ILE A 26 -11.82 -4.44 13.42
N ARG A 27 -12.24 -3.19 13.18
CA ARG A 27 -11.32 -2.13 12.72
C ARG A 27 -10.22 -1.86 13.73
N TRP A 28 -10.56 -1.79 15.02
CA TRP A 28 -9.58 -1.62 16.08
C TRP A 28 -8.56 -2.78 16.09
N LEU A 29 -9.01 -4.02 15.94
CA LEU A 29 -8.11 -5.18 15.82
C LEU A 29 -7.19 -5.09 14.60
N ALA A 30 -7.72 -4.68 13.43
CA ALA A 30 -6.91 -4.49 12.23
C ALA A 30 -5.81 -3.43 12.43
N ILE A 31 -6.14 -2.31 13.10
CA ILE A 31 -5.16 -1.28 13.45
C ILE A 31 -4.08 -1.84 14.38
N ARG A 32 -4.46 -2.63 15.39
CA ARG A 32 -3.50 -3.25 16.32
C ARG A 32 -2.52 -4.19 15.63
N ILE A 33 -3.01 -5.03 14.71
CA ILE A 33 -2.15 -5.93 13.93
C ILE A 33 -1.14 -5.13 13.09
N VAL A 34 -1.58 -4.05 12.46
CA VAL A 34 -0.71 -3.17 11.67
C VAL A 34 0.33 -2.46 12.56
N GLU A 35 -0.08 -1.98 13.73
CA GLU A 35 0.83 -1.38 14.70
C GLU A 35 1.91 -2.37 15.17
N GLU A 36 1.53 -3.60 15.47
CA GLU A 36 2.46 -4.66 15.86
C GLU A 36 3.43 -4.99 14.73
N PHE A 37 2.93 -5.11 13.49
CA PHE A 37 3.76 -5.31 12.31
C PHE A 37 4.77 -4.17 12.08
N ILE A 38 4.38 -2.92 12.33
CA ILE A 38 5.29 -1.76 12.19
C ILE A 38 6.46 -1.86 13.18
N GLN A 39 6.23 -2.39 14.38
CA GLN A 39 7.27 -2.56 15.41
C GLN A 39 8.09 -3.83 15.24
N ASP A 40 7.60 -4.83 14.52
CA ASP A 40 8.29 -6.10 14.31
C ASP A 40 9.47 -5.94 13.32
N PRO A 41 10.72 -6.19 13.73
CA PRO A 41 11.87 -6.14 12.83
C PRO A 41 11.90 -7.28 11.81
N ASN A 42 11.20 -8.40 12.07
CA ASN A 42 11.19 -9.59 11.24
C ASN A 42 9.89 -9.71 10.43
N LYS A 43 9.86 -8.99 9.32
CA LYS A 43 8.74 -8.98 8.37
C LYS A 43 8.93 -10.10 7.36
N ASP A 44 8.21 -11.20 7.55
CA ASP A 44 8.16 -12.30 6.60
C ASP A 44 7.08 -12.06 5.53
N SER A 45 7.13 -12.80 4.43
CA SER A 45 6.19 -12.66 3.32
C SER A 45 4.72 -12.92 3.71
N VAL A 46 4.48 -13.75 4.73
CA VAL A 46 3.13 -14.07 5.22
C VAL A 46 2.54 -12.86 5.94
N LYS A 47 3.29 -12.27 6.89
CA LYS A 47 2.91 -11.04 7.61
C LYS A 47 2.71 -9.86 6.67
N ILE A 48 3.56 -9.75 5.64
CA ILE A 48 3.42 -8.71 4.62
C ILE A 48 2.08 -8.88 3.89
N ALA A 49 1.75 -10.10 3.46
CA ALA A 49 0.48 -10.38 2.77
C ALA A 49 -0.75 -10.11 3.66
N GLU A 50 -0.70 -10.47 4.94
CA GLU A 50 -1.77 -10.19 5.90
C GLU A 50 -2.02 -8.69 6.08
N VAL A 51 -0.94 -7.92 6.27
CA VAL A 51 -1.06 -6.49 6.50
C VAL A 51 -1.45 -5.72 5.23
N VAL A 52 -1.00 -6.18 4.06
CA VAL A 52 -1.49 -5.70 2.77
C VAL A 52 -3.00 -5.93 2.63
N ALA A 53 -3.50 -7.10 3.03
CA ALA A 53 -4.93 -7.41 2.97
C ALA A 53 -5.76 -6.55 3.93
N LEU A 54 -5.17 -6.10 5.03
CA LEU A 54 -5.79 -5.18 5.99
C LEU A 54 -5.73 -3.70 5.55
N ALA A 55 -4.85 -3.33 4.61
CA ALA A 55 -4.69 -1.94 4.20
C ALA A 55 -6.00 -1.22 3.81
N PRO A 56 -6.95 -1.83 3.06
CA PRO A 56 -8.19 -1.16 2.65
C PRO A 56 -9.15 -0.81 3.80
N VAL A 57 -9.02 -1.44 4.97
CA VAL A 57 -9.89 -1.20 6.13
C VAL A 57 -9.32 -0.19 7.12
N LEU A 58 -8.12 0.34 6.86
CA LEU A 58 -7.43 1.27 7.73
C LEU A 58 -7.85 2.72 7.50
N ASP A 59 -7.91 3.46 8.60
CA ASP A 59 -8.03 4.92 8.56
C ASP A 59 -6.74 5.58 8.08
N ARG A 60 -6.80 6.88 7.79
CA ARG A 60 -5.73 7.61 7.11
C ARG A 60 -4.38 7.54 7.80
N GLU A 61 -4.33 7.69 9.12
CA GLU A 61 -3.08 7.66 9.86
C GLU A 61 -2.41 6.28 9.89
N PRO A 62 -3.11 5.18 10.31
CA PRO A 62 -2.55 3.83 10.25
C PRO A 62 -2.12 3.44 8.83
N TYR A 63 -2.93 3.82 7.82
CA TYR A 63 -2.61 3.58 6.42
C TYR A 63 -1.30 4.24 6.02
N ARG A 64 -1.06 5.51 6.41
CA ARG A 64 0.16 6.24 6.06
C ARG A 64 1.42 5.69 6.71
N LYS A 65 1.31 5.19 7.94
CA LYS A 65 2.46 4.62 8.66
C LYS A 65 2.95 3.34 8.01
N LEU A 66 2.07 2.62 7.32
CA LEU A 66 2.37 1.34 6.68
C LEU A 66 3.36 1.42 5.50
N PRO A 67 3.14 2.18 4.42
CA PRO A 67 4.12 2.30 3.34
C PRO A 67 5.42 2.95 3.82
N ILE A 68 5.37 3.88 4.79
CA ILE A 68 6.57 4.46 5.40
C ILE A 68 7.40 3.39 6.12
N SER A 69 6.77 2.47 6.85
CA SER A 69 7.48 1.39 7.52
C SER A 69 8.13 0.45 6.50
N PHE A 70 7.42 0.07 5.43
CA PHE A 70 7.97 -0.73 4.34
C PHE A 70 9.19 -0.06 3.68
N ILE A 71 9.11 1.23 3.39
CA ILE A 71 10.23 1.99 2.80
C ILE A 71 11.42 2.01 3.74
N ARG A 72 11.20 2.25 5.04
CA ARG A 72 12.27 2.28 6.06
C ARG A 72 12.98 0.94 6.15
N GLU A 73 12.23 -0.16 6.18
CA GLU A 73 12.79 -1.51 6.23
C GLU A 73 13.54 -1.85 4.95
N PHE A 74 12.99 -1.46 3.79
CA PHE A 74 13.65 -1.62 2.51
C PHE A 74 14.98 -0.83 2.41
N ILE A 75 15.04 0.37 3.02
CA ILE A 75 16.28 1.14 3.13
C ILE A 75 17.31 0.39 3.98
N ASN A 76 16.88 -0.21 5.08
CA ASN A 76 17.74 -0.85 6.07
C ASN A 76 18.16 -2.29 5.68
N ALA A 77 17.40 -2.96 4.82
CA ALA A 77 17.62 -4.36 4.41
C ALA A 77 18.98 -4.54 3.71
N LEU A 78 19.84 -5.44 4.19
CA LEU A 78 21.19 -5.62 3.62
C LEU A 78 21.18 -6.01 2.13
N ILE A 79 20.16 -6.78 1.73
CA ILE A 79 19.96 -7.31 0.38
C ILE A 79 18.63 -6.77 -0.16
N LEU A 80 18.47 -6.77 -1.49
CA LEU A 80 17.18 -6.46 -2.11
C LEU A 80 16.14 -7.51 -1.68
N ASP A 81 15.16 -7.06 -0.88
CA ASP A 81 14.03 -7.87 -0.47
C ASP A 81 12.85 -7.66 -1.43
N ALA A 82 12.55 -8.69 -2.22
CA ALA A 82 11.49 -8.65 -3.21
C ALA A 82 10.08 -8.63 -2.57
N ASP A 83 9.92 -9.22 -1.38
CA ASP A 83 8.64 -9.27 -0.68
C ASP A 83 8.30 -7.91 -0.08
N LEU A 84 9.29 -7.20 0.49
CA LEU A 84 9.12 -5.81 0.91
C LEU A 84 8.79 -4.89 -0.27
N LEU A 85 9.46 -5.06 -1.41
CA LEU A 85 9.21 -4.28 -2.61
C LEU A 85 7.80 -4.54 -3.16
N GLN A 86 7.35 -5.79 -3.15
CA GLN A 86 6.00 -6.16 -3.55
C GLN A 86 4.95 -5.61 -2.58
N GLY A 87 5.21 -5.65 -1.27
CA GLY A 87 4.36 -5.06 -0.24
C GLY A 87 4.16 -3.55 -0.45
N ILE A 88 5.24 -2.79 -0.74
CA ILE A 88 5.15 -1.36 -1.07
C ILE A 88 4.18 -1.14 -2.23
N VAL A 89 4.37 -1.89 -3.32
CA VAL A 89 3.53 -1.75 -4.51
C VAL A 89 2.08 -2.08 -4.20
N GLN A 90 1.82 -3.17 -3.48
CA GLN A 90 0.46 -3.61 -3.17
C GLN A 90 -0.28 -2.68 -2.20
N VAL A 91 0.42 -1.96 -1.32
CA VAL A 91 -0.18 -0.95 -0.43
C VAL A 91 -0.33 0.39 -1.16
N VAL A 92 0.61 0.79 -2.01
CA VAL A 92 0.55 2.11 -2.66
C VAL A 92 -0.40 2.12 -3.86
N GLN A 93 -0.50 1.01 -4.60
CA GLN A 93 -1.32 0.94 -5.82
C GLN A 93 -2.83 1.17 -5.63
N PRO A 94 -3.50 0.56 -4.63
CA PRO A 94 -4.92 0.79 -4.40
C PRO A 94 -5.19 2.03 -3.52
N ALA A 95 -4.15 2.76 -3.11
CA ALA A 95 -4.30 3.88 -2.19
C ALA A 95 -5.14 4.98 -2.84
N SER A 96 -6.19 5.45 -2.13
CA SER A 96 -6.86 6.66 -2.58
C SER A 96 -5.88 7.86 -2.48
N PRO A 97 -5.94 8.82 -3.42
CA PRO A 97 -5.06 10.00 -3.46
C PRO A 97 -5.06 10.82 -2.16
N GLU A 98 -6.08 10.69 -1.32
CA GLU A 98 -6.20 11.38 -0.04
C GLU A 98 -5.26 10.80 1.05
N PHE A 99 -4.80 9.56 0.83
CA PHE A 99 -3.92 8.82 1.73
C PHE A 99 -2.43 8.96 1.39
N LEU A 100 -2.09 9.38 0.17
CA LEU A 100 -0.72 9.63 -0.28
C LEU A 100 -0.48 11.13 -0.45
N GLU A 101 0.62 11.65 0.11
CA GLU A 101 1.04 13.00 -0.25
C GLU A 101 1.68 13.00 -1.64
N SER A 102 1.61 14.14 -2.34
CA SER A 102 2.13 14.30 -3.71
C SER A 102 3.60 13.89 -3.85
N ASP A 103 4.35 13.99 -2.76
CA ASP A 103 5.79 13.75 -2.72
C ASP A 103 6.16 12.31 -2.31
N ASP A 104 5.20 11.53 -1.79
CA ASP A 104 5.46 10.18 -1.28
C ASP A 104 5.94 9.23 -2.40
N PRO A 105 5.32 9.20 -3.60
CA PRO A 105 5.83 8.42 -4.72
C PRO A 105 7.24 8.84 -5.15
N VAL A 106 7.55 10.14 -5.14
CA VAL A 106 8.86 10.67 -5.54
C VAL A 106 9.94 10.28 -4.53
N LYS A 107 9.63 10.32 -3.22
CA LYS A 107 10.53 9.84 -2.16
C LYS A 107 10.79 8.34 -2.29
N ILE A 108 9.75 7.54 -2.55
CA ILE A 108 9.88 6.11 -2.83
C ILE A 108 10.81 5.87 -4.02
N PHE A 109 10.63 6.60 -5.12
CA PHE A 109 11.50 6.51 -6.29
C PHE A 109 12.95 6.87 -6.00
N SER A 110 13.18 7.94 -5.24
CA SER A 110 14.53 8.37 -4.87
C SER A 110 15.25 7.29 -4.05
N VAL A 111 14.55 6.69 -3.09
CA VAL A 111 15.07 5.59 -2.27
C VAL A 111 15.39 4.36 -3.10
N LEU A 112 14.46 3.95 -3.98
CA LEU A 112 14.66 2.83 -4.89
C LEU A 112 15.87 3.06 -5.80
N ARG A 113 16.02 4.27 -6.35
CA ARG A 113 17.16 4.65 -7.19
C ARG A 113 18.49 4.57 -6.46
N ILE A 114 18.56 5.03 -5.21
CA ILE A 114 19.79 4.95 -4.40
C ILE A 114 20.17 3.48 -4.13
N ARG A 115 19.19 2.64 -3.78
CA ARG A 115 19.40 1.19 -3.59
C ARG A 115 19.80 0.46 -4.88
N LEU A 116 19.21 0.84 -6.01
CA LEU A 116 19.55 0.37 -7.36
C LEU A 116 21.01 0.69 -7.72
N GLY A 117 21.50 1.88 -7.36
CA GLY A 117 22.89 2.27 -7.61
C GLY A 117 23.90 1.54 -6.70
N GLY A 118 23.48 1.10 -5.52
CA GLY A 118 24.33 0.44 -4.53
C GLY A 118 24.36 -1.10 -4.59
N THR A 119 23.43 -1.74 -5.31
CA THR A 119 23.38 -3.20 -5.45
C THR A 119 24.18 -3.65 -6.67
N HIS A 120 25.48 -3.88 -6.48
CA HIS A 120 26.42 -4.31 -7.53
C HIS A 120 26.24 -5.74 -8.08
N GLN A 121 25.16 -6.45 -7.71
CA GLN A 121 24.98 -7.85 -8.10
C GLN A 121 23.74 -8.02 -8.99
N PRO A 122 23.93 -8.10 -10.33
CA PRO A 122 22.86 -8.26 -11.29
C PRO A 122 22.37 -9.71 -11.25
N SER A 123 21.47 -10.02 -10.32
CA SER A 123 20.64 -11.22 -10.46
C SER A 123 19.49 -10.86 -11.41
N LEU A 124 19.26 -11.71 -12.42
CA LEU A 124 18.20 -11.52 -13.41
C LEU A 124 16.81 -11.37 -12.75
N GLY A 125 16.59 -12.05 -11.61
CA GLY A 125 15.37 -11.93 -10.80
C GLY A 125 15.24 -10.57 -10.12
N HIS A 126 16.32 -10.03 -9.55
CA HIS A 126 16.31 -8.70 -8.93
C HIS A 126 15.92 -7.62 -9.94
N SER A 127 16.56 -7.62 -11.12
CA SER A 127 16.25 -6.64 -12.18
C SER A 127 14.80 -6.72 -12.64
N PHE A 128 14.19 -7.91 -12.69
CA PHE A 128 12.79 -8.08 -13.03
C PHE A 128 11.85 -7.48 -11.97
N HIS A 129 12.00 -7.86 -10.70
CA HIS A 129 11.16 -7.33 -9.62
C HIS A 129 11.31 -5.80 -9.46
N LEU A 130 12.52 -5.29 -9.66
CA LEU A 130 12.82 -3.87 -9.66
C LEU A 130 12.13 -3.12 -10.81
N THR A 131 12.26 -3.63 -12.03
CA THR A 131 11.62 -3.03 -13.21
C THR A 131 10.10 -3.03 -13.06
N LEU A 132 9.54 -4.12 -12.52
CA LEU A 132 8.11 -4.24 -12.26
C LEU A 132 7.63 -3.23 -11.19
N ALA A 133 8.36 -3.10 -10.09
CA ALA A 133 8.01 -2.15 -9.03
C ALA A 133 8.11 -0.69 -9.52
N VAL A 134 9.17 -0.36 -10.26
CA VAL A 134 9.33 0.95 -10.91
C VAL A 134 8.20 1.23 -11.88
N SER A 135 7.84 0.27 -12.73
CA SER A 135 6.75 0.45 -13.70
C SER A 135 5.41 0.71 -13.00
N ARG A 136 5.08 -0.08 -11.98
CA ARG A 136 3.84 0.09 -11.21
C ARG A 136 3.80 1.40 -10.43
N LEU A 137 4.92 1.84 -9.85
CA LEU A 137 5.00 3.15 -9.21
C LEU A 137 4.87 4.31 -10.20
N LEU A 138 5.37 4.15 -11.44
CA LEU A 138 5.14 5.13 -12.51
C LEU A 138 3.66 5.17 -12.92
N ASP A 139 3.01 4.01 -13.04
CA ASP A 139 1.57 3.92 -13.32
C ASP A 139 0.75 4.65 -12.24
N ILE A 140 1.07 4.42 -10.96
CA ILE A 140 0.49 5.14 -9.82
C ILE A 140 0.67 6.65 -9.95
N MET A 141 1.89 7.13 -10.23
CA MET A 141 2.15 8.57 -10.42
C MET A 141 1.39 9.17 -11.62
N VAL A 142 1.13 8.38 -12.65
CA VAL A 142 0.36 8.79 -13.82
C VAL A 142 -1.14 8.85 -13.47
N GLU A 143 -1.67 7.81 -12.82
CA GLU A 143 -3.07 7.74 -12.36
C GLU A 143 -3.41 8.84 -11.35
N HIS A 144 -2.55 9.10 -10.35
CA HIS A 144 -2.77 10.19 -9.39
C HIS A 144 -2.72 11.59 -10.03
N ARG A 145 -1.89 11.79 -11.07
CA ARG A 145 -1.89 13.03 -11.85
C ARG A 145 -3.18 13.21 -12.66
N TYR A 146 -3.73 12.13 -13.21
CA TYR A 146 -5.03 12.17 -13.88
C TYR A 146 -6.20 12.31 -12.90
N PHE A 147 -6.10 11.77 -11.70
CA PHE A 147 -7.15 11.92 -10.68
C PHE A 147 -7.25 13.38 -10.21
N ASN A 148 -6.13 14.06 -9.97
CA ASN A 148 -6.10 15.47 -9.59
C ASN A 148 -6.66 16.40 -10.70
N THR A 149 -6.43 16.06 -11.97
CA THR A 149 -6.98 16.81 -13.12
C THR A 149 -8.44 16.47 -13.45
N SER A 150 -8.94 15.31 -13.01
CA SER A 150 -10.35 14.92 -13.17
C SER A 150 -11.24 15.50 -12.06
N GLN A 151 -10.71 15.63 -10.84
CA GLN A 151 -11.43 16.23 -9.72
C GLN A 151 -11.57 17.75 -9.88
N THR A 152 -10.64 18.42 -10.57
CA THR A 152 -10.77 19.85 -10.93
C THR A 152 -11.82 20.13 -12.00
N ARG A 153 -12.22 19.15 -12.81
CA ARG A 153 -13.34 19.33 -13.77
C ARG A 153 -14.71 19.28 -13.11
N CYS A 154 -14.89 18.52 -12.03
CA CYS A 154 -16.17 18.49 -11.30
C CYS A 154 -16.51 19.80 -10.57
N TYR A 155 -15.52 20.66 -10.26
CA TYR A 155 -15.78 21.96 -9.62
C TYR A 155 -15.95 23.12 -10.59
N LEU A 156 -15.74 22.92 -11.90
CA LEU A 156 -15.84 23.97 -12.92
C LEU A 156 -17.12 23.91 -13.76
N GLU A 157 -17.98 22.91 -13.56
CA GLU A 157 -19.27 22.79 -14.26
C GLU A 157 -20.49 23.22 -13.41
N THR A 158 -20.29 23.93 -12.30
CA THR A 158 -21.39 24.43 -11.45
C THR A 158 -21.36 25.94 -11.20
N ARG A 159 -20.89 26.74 -12.17
CA ARG A 159 -21.08 28.20 -12.15
C ARG A 159 -21.70 28.71 -13.44
#